data_AF-A0AAD8MG35-F1
#
_entry.id   AF-A0AAD8MG35-F1
#
_cell.length_a   1.000
_cell.length_b   1.000
_cell.length_c   1.000
_cell.angle_alpha   90.00
_cell.angle_beta   90.00
_cell.angle_gamma   90.00
#
_symmetry.space_group_name_H-M   'P 1'
#
loop_
_entity.id
_entity.type
_entity.pdbx_description
1 polymer ?
#
loop_
_entity_poly.entity_id
_entity_poly.type
_entity_poly.pdbx_seq_one_letter_code
_entity_poly.pdbx_strand_id
1 'polypeptide(L)'
;MEVGKRSRMKGTVKRFDETDGYGSIIPDDGSQNVIVHKHSIRSNGFQSFVGGESVEYVIAYDVFGLPTALDVTGPGGAPVHGNRRGNPVGRSVFIFEYYFSMAFAGLGTTAGEDESLFPGLKNDDVGRLILAKTLKEDVVRVSTVCKRWLIALSSRNKLLPKSQSLYIRIQADNRFTWHHVRRSRREQRLENPNFLPLPHPPINLQTPGSAFAALHRNIYMIGGKSDLGLLKNVWICDCRSGYVEVGPEMRVGREFAAAQVVGRTLYVMGGFSNDDLEKSKYWMEKLDFNSDVWEVVHCPDEVKDKVIYATCVVDSEIYAMTRKGWMVFNTMTEEWRIIDRAMIFNFRWGGRLAVASGVIYCYDFSGKIWGYIVQKDEWKELTGTLPVISSGVTIFGLYGKLCVVWEVNCRKETKIMYADIEVAEKSDGGLSGSVSWSGAIFYLAPGSVLAHSLSVYR
;
A
#
# COMPACT_ATOMS: atom_id res chain seq x y z
N MET A 1 32.27 -0.09 18.81
CA MET A 1 32.70 -1.13 17.85
C MET A 1 32.32 -0.66 16.47
N GLU A 2 33.25 -0.71 15.51
CA GLU A 2 33.11 -0.19 14.16
C GLU A 2 31.93 -0.83 13.40
N VAL A 3 31.25 -0.01 12.58
CA VAL A 3 30.24 -0.44 11.60
C VAL A 3 30.90 -1.43 10.63
N GLY A 4 30.40 -2.66 10.57
CA GLY A 4 30.87 -3.69 9.65
C GLY A 4 30.76 -3.22 8.20
N LYS A 5 31.88 -2.82 7.63
CA LYS A 5 32.07 -2.45 6.23
C LYS A 5 31.74 -3.67 5.38
N ARG A 6 30.61 -3.68 4.67
CA ARG A 6 30.34 -4.70 3.64
C ARG A 6 31.50 -4.66 2.63
N SER A 7 32.15 -5.79 2.38
CA SER A 7 33.29 -5.87 1.46
C SER A 7 32.85 -5.48 0.05
N ARG A 8 33.37 -4.35 -0.45
CA ARG A 8 33.16 -3.91 -1.84
C ARG A 8 34.06 -4.72 -2.76
N MET A 9 33.51 -5.16 -3.88
CA MET A 9 34.21 -5.87 -4.94
C MET A 9 34.47 -4.95 -6.11
N LYS A 10 35.48 -5.27 -6.92
CA LYS A 10 35.85 -4.53 -8.12
C LYS A 10 35.53 -5.34 -9.37
N GLY A 11 35.20 -4.64 -10.45
CA GLY A 11 34.96 -5.26 -11.74
C GLY A 11 34.90 -4.24 -12.87
N THR A 12 34.73 -4.74 -14.08
CA THR A 12 34.64 -3.94 -15.31
C THR A 12 33.29 -4.13 -15.98
N VAL A 13 32.59 -3.05 -16.33
CA VAL A 13 31.29 -3.12 -17.02
C VAL A 13 31.47 -3.71 -18.42
N LYS A 14 30.90 -4.87 -18.68
CA LYS A 14 30.93 -5.53 -19.98
C LYS A 14 30.01 -4.87 -20.99
N ARG A 15 28.76 -4.60 -20.58
CA ARG A 15 27.73 -3.98 -21.41
C ARG A 15 26.67 -3.35 -20.52
N PHE A 16 26.00 -2.34 -21.03
CA PHE A 16 24.86 -1.71 -20.38
C PHE A 16 23.88 -1.24 -21.46
N ASP A 17 22.63 -1.66 -21.35
CA ASP A 17 21.53 -1.22 -22.20
C ASP A 17 20.78 -0.09 -21.48
N GLU A 18 20.82 1.11 -22.04
CA GLU A 18 20.17 2.29 -21.44
C GLU A 18 18.64 2.24 -21.54
N THR A 19 18.10 1.53 -22.54
CA THR A 19 16.66 1.41 -22.78
C THR A 19 16.04 0.51 -21.71
N ASP A 20 16.64 -0.65 -21.50
CA ASP A 20 16.18 -1.63 -20.53
C ASP A 20 16.72 -1.34 -19.12
N GLY A 21 17.79 -0.56 -19.00
CA GLY A 21 18.40 -0.16 -17.73
C GLY A 21 19.24 -1.26 -17.07
N TYR A 22 19.63 -2.30 -17.82
CA TYR A 22 20.40 -3.44 -17.31
C TYR A 22 21.76 -3.56 -17.98
N GLY A 23 22.75 -4.02 -17.22
CA GLY A 23 24.07 -4.36 -17.71
C GLY A 23 24.68 -5.54 -17.01
N SER A 24 25.92 -5.83 -17.36
CA SER A 24 26.72 -6.90 -16.77
C SER A 24 28.12 -6.40 -16.46
N ILE A 25 28.63 -6.78 -15.29
CA ILE A 25 29.98 -6.49 -14.80
C ILE A 25 30.77 -7.79 -14.77
N ILE A 26 32.02 -7.75 -15.22
CA ILE A 26 33.01 -8.82 -15.08
C ILE A 26 33.81 -8.53 -13.81
N PRO A 27 33.70 -9.35 -12.76
CA PRO A 27 34.49 -9.19 -11.54
C PRO A 27 36.00 -9.34 -11.78
N ASP A 28 36.82 -8.56 -11.09
CA ASP A 28 38.28 -8.62 -11.21
C ASP A 28 38.87 -9.90 -10.58
N ASP A 29 38.14 -10.54 -9.66
CA ASP A 29 38.53 -11.79 -8.99
C ASP A 29 38.25 -13.05 -9.84
N GLY A 30 37.72 -12.90 -11.05
CA GLY A 30 37.40 -13.99 -11.97
C GLY A 30 36.12 -14.75 -11.63
N SER A 31 35.31 -14.28 -10.68
CA SER A 31 34.01 -14.86 -10.35
C SER A 31 32.96 -14.64 -11.46
N GLN A 32 31.78 -15.24 -11.31
CA GLN A 32 30.73 -15.18 -12.34
C GLN A 32 30.27 -13.75 -12.60
N ASN A 33 29.99 -13.42 -13.87
CA ASN A 33 29.49 -12.11 -14.28
C ASN A 33 28.27 -11.69 -13.45
N VAL A 34 28.30 -10.44 -13.02
CA VAL A 34 27.32 -9.86 -12.11
C VAL A 34 26.37 -8.98 -12.90
N ILE A 35 25.06 -9.08 -12.66
CA ILE A 35 24.07 -8.22 -13.29
C ILE A 35 23.98 -6.88 -12.56
N VAL A 36 23.87 -5.78 -13.28
CA VAL A 36 23.69 -4.44 -12.69
C VAL A 36 22.47 -3.76 -13.30
N HIS A 37 21.69 -3.06 -12.46
CA HIS A 37 20.57 -2.24 -12.91
C HIS A 37 20.89 -0.75 -12.70
N LYS A 38 20.33 0.15 -13.52
CA LYS A 38 20.54 1.61 -13.42
C LYS A 38 20.31 2.18 -12.01
N HIS A 39 19.33 1.68 -11.26
CA HIS A 39 19.03 2.16 -9.91
C HIS A 39 20.06 1.71 -8.87
N SER A 40 20.87 0.69 -9.17
CA SER A 40 21.98 0.28 -8.30
C SER A 40 23.16 1.24 -8.40
N ILE A 41 23.18 2.15 -9.38
CA ILE A 41 24.25 3.11 -9.62
C ILE A 41 24.07 4.31 -8.69
N ARG A 42 25.08 4.59 -7.86
CA ARG A 42 25.13 5.84 -7.12
C ARG A 42 25.54 6.96 -8.07
N SER A 43 24.58 7.80 -8.45
CA SER A 43 24.79 8.98 -9.29
C SER A 43 23.84 10.10 -8.86
N ASN A 44 24.33 11.34 -8.85
CA ASN A 44 23.52 12.55 -8.67
C ASN A 44 22.91 13.06 -10.00
N GLY A 45 22.83 12.20 -11.02
CA GLY A 45 22.38 12.53 -12.37
C GLY A 45 22.08 11.27 -13.22
N PHE A 46 22.48 11.27 -14.49
CA PHE A 46 22.23 10.13 -15.40
C PHE A 46 22.81 8.82 -14.84
N GLN A 47 22.00 7.75 -14.87
CA GLN A 47 22.31 6.42 -14.35
C GLN A 47 22.66 5.46 -15.50
N SER A 48 23.81 5.68 -16.15
CA SER A 48 24.32 4.78 -17.20
C SER A 48 25.80 4.49 -17.04
N PHE A 49 26.27 3.45 -17.73
CA PHE A 49 27.68 3.07 -17.82
C PHE A 49 28.15 3.09 -19.28
N VAL A 50 29.46 3.27 -19.48
CA VAL A 50 30.11 2.94 -20.76
C VAL A 50 30.72 1.55 -20.66
N GLY A 51 30.60 0.73 -21.70
CA GLY A 51 31.28 -0.58 -21.76
C GLY A 51 32.80 -0.40 -21.61
N GLY A 52 33.42 -1.16 -20.72
CA GLY A 52 34.83 -1.07 -20.35
C GLY A 52 35.12 -0.25 -19.08
N GLU A 53 34.10 0.33 -18.43
CA GLU A 53 34.29 1.16 -17.24
C GLU A 53 34.56 0.33 -15.97
N SER A 54 35.59 0.69 -15.18
CA SER A 54 35.89 0.08 -13.89
C SER A 54 34.95 0.56 -12.79
N VAL A 55 34.45 -0.36 -11.96
CA VAL A 55 33.44 -0.09 -10.94
C VAL A 55 33.75 -0.82 -9.63
N GLU A 56 33.24 -0.24 -8.53
CA GLU A 56 33.19 -0.86 -7.21
C GLU A 56 31.72 -1.07 -6.81
N TYR A 57 31.39 -2.23 -6.27
CA TYR A 57 30.02 -2.59 -5.94
C TYR A 57 29.96 -3.57 -4.76
N VAL A 58 28.78 -3.73 -4.19
CA VAL A 58 28.48 -4.78 -3.22
C VAL A 58 27.78 -5.90 -3.95
N ILE A 59 28.28 -7.13 -3.84
CA ILE A 59 27.60 -8.30 -4.41
C ILE A 59 26.39 -8.68 -3.55
N ALA A 60 25.29 -8.94 -4.24
CA ALA A 60 24.10 -9.56 -3.71
C ALA A 60 23.67 -10.68 -4.68
N TYR A 61 22.61 -11.41 -4.33
CA TYR A 61 22.02 -12.42 -5.18
C TYR A 61 20.54 -12.11 -5.35
N ASP A 62 20.03 -12.25 -6.57
CA ASP A 62 18.61 -12.04 -6.87
C ASP A 62 17.75 -13.24 -6.47
N VAL A 63 16.45 -13.16 -6.77
CA VAL A 63 15.45 -14.20 -6.43
C VAL A 63 15.66 -15.54 -7.15
N PHE A 64 16.52 -15.58 -8.17
CA PHE A 64 16.93 -16.79 -8.90
C PHE A 64 18.33 -17.26 -8.51
N GLY A 65 18.95 -16.62 -7.51
CA GLY A 65 20.31 -16.90 -7.08
C GLY A 65 21.39 -16.34 -8.01
N LEU A 66 21.04 -15.42 -8.92
CA LEU A 66 22.02 -14.81 -9.82
C LEU A 66 22.74 -13.64 -9.14
N PRO A 67 24.07 -13.54 -9.27
CA PRO A 67 24.83 -12.47 -8.65
C PRO A 67 24.46 -11.12 -9.27
N THR A 68 24.11 -10.16 -8.42
CA THR A 68 23.69 -8.80 -8.78
C THR A 68 24.52 -7.76 -8.03
N ALA A 69 24.86 -6.66 -8.70
CA ALA A 69 25.63 -5.55 -8.15
C ALA A 69 24.69 -4.50 -7.54
N LEU A 70 24.94 -4.17 -6.27
CA LEU A 70 24.28 -3.10 -5.54
C LEU A 70 25.30 -2.01 -5.18
N ASP A 71 24.82 -0.81 -4.93
CA ASP A 71 25.65 0.33 -4.51
C ASP A 71 26.88 0.52 -5.41
N VAL A 72 26.66 0.60 -6.73
CA VAL A 72 27.71 0.64 -7.74
C VAL A 72 28.25 2.06 -7.90
N THR A 73 29.56 2.20 -7.79
CA THR A 73 30.32 3.45 -7.94
C THR A 73 31.48 3.21 -8.91
N GLY A 74 32.15 4.29 -9.33
CA GLY A 74 33.51 4.19 -9.85
C GLY A 74 34.54 3.83 -8.76
N PRO A 75 35.83 3.67 -9.12
CA PRO A 75 36.90 3.31 -8.19
C PRO A 75 37.03 4.33 -7.06
N GLY A 76 37.24 3.86 -5.82
CA GLY A 76 37.35 4.73 -4.64
C GLY A 76 36.07 5.49 -4.28
N GLY A 77 34.90 5.03 -4.75
CA GLY A 77 33.61 5.69 -4.50
C GLY A 77 33.31 6.88 -5.42
N ALA A 78 34.11 7.09 -6.46
CA ALA A 78 33.88 8.16 -7.43
C ALA A 78 32.54 7.96 -8.19
N PRO A 79 31.91 9.04 -8.71
CA PRO A 79 30.79 8.90 -9.63
C PRO A 79 31.19 8.14 -10.89
N VAL A 80 30.27 7.36 -11.44
CA VAL A 80 30.47 6.67 -12.73
C VAL A 80 30.47 7.69 -13.88
N HIS A 81 31.24 7.42 -14.93
CA HIS A 81 31.47 8.32 -16.06
C HIS A 81 30.21 8.48 -16.91
N GLY A 82 29.52 7.36 -17.17
CA GLY A 82 28.26 7.31 -17.92
C GLY A 82 28.37 7.83 -19.36
N ASN A 83 27.30 7.64 -20.13
CA ASN A 83 27.27 8.05 -21.53
C ASN A 83 26.89 9.53 -21.65
N ARG A 84 27.87 10.43 -21.72
CA ARG A 84 27.66 11.90 -21.76
C ARG A 84 27.13 12.45 -23.09
N ARG A 85 26.57 11.62 -23.98
CA ARG A 85 26.05 12.08 -25.28
C ARG A 85 24.52 12.13 -25.28
N GLY A 86 24.01 13.23 -24.72
CA GLY A 86 22.61 13.62 -24.77
C GLY A 86 22.45 15.09 -24.38
N ASN A 87 23.00 15.99 -25.21
CA ASN A 87 22.96 17.47 -25.24
C ASN A 87 22.97 18.32 -23.95
N PRO A 88 23.74 19.43 -23.93
CA PRO A 88 24.11 20.16 -22.73
C PRO A 88 23.15 21.32 -22.40
N VAL A 89 22.79 21.47 -21.13
CA VAL A 89 22.69 22.79 -20.47
C VAL A 89 23.16 22.64 -19.01
N GLY A 90 24.40 23.09 -18.74
CA GLY A 90 24.78 23.54 -17.39
C GLY A 90 24.14 24.91 -17.11
N ARG A 91 23.95 25.39 -15.89
CA ARG A 91 24.76 25.24 -14.67
C ARG A 91 23.89 25.38 -13.41
N SER A 92 24.28 24.59 -12.41
CA SER A 92 24.42 24.82 -10.96
C SER A 92 23.79 26.03 -10.24
N VAL A 93 22.98 25.69 -9.22
CA VAL A 93 23.04 26.07 -7.78
C VAL A 93 23.08 27.55 -7.41
N PHE A 94 22.07 28.04 -6.67
CA PHE A 94 22.23 28.70 -5.36
C PHE A 94 20.92 28.64 -4.55
N ILE A 95 21.05 28.23 -3.28
CA ILE A 95 20.06 28.29 -2.20
C ILE A 95 19.97 29.75 -1.74
N PHE A 96 18.77 30.33 -1.54
CA PHE A 96 18.46 31.23 -0.40
C PHE A 96 16.96 31.56 -0.32
N GLU A 97 16.41 31.29 0.87
CA GLU A 97 15.37 32.00 1.62
C GLU A 97 13.84 31.84 1.41
N TYR A 98 13.26 31.29 2.49
CA TYR A 98 12.01 31.59 3.17
C TYR A 98 11.71 33.11 3.30
N TYR A 99 10.42 33.50 3.28
CA TYR A 99 9.85 34.85 3.52
C TYR A 99 10.03 35.93 2.44
N PHE A 100 9.11 36.01 1.47
CA PHE A 100 8.58 37.29 1.01
C PHE A 100 7.23 37.12 0.30
N SER A 101 6.33 38.10 0.52
CA SER A 101 5.03 38.31 -0.15
C SER A 101 3.78 37.68 0.49
N MET A 102 3.38 38.25 1.62
CA MET A 102 2.01 38.75 1.73
C MET A 102 2.00 40.23 1.31
N ALA A 103 0.92 40.64 0.63
CA ALA A 103 0.52 42.01 0.25
C ALA A 103 1.20 42.65 -0.98
N PHE A 104 0.51 42.60 -2.12
CA PHE A 104 -0.06 43.81 -2.74
C PHE A 104 -1.28 43.45 -3.61
N ALA A 105 -2.38 44.15 -3.30
CA ALA A 105 -3.45 44.65 -4.14
C ALA A 105 -4.07 43.76 -5.24
N GLY A 106 -5.37 43.52 -5.07
CA GLY A 106 -6.22 42.96 -6.10
C GLY A 106 -6.43 43.88 -7.30
N LEU A 107 -6.87 43.23 -8.38
CA LEU A 107 -7.79 43.73 -9.39
C LEU A 107 -8.56 42.50 -9.85
N GLY A 108 -9.88 42.57 -9.75
CA GLY A 108 -10.76 41.45 -10.05
C GLY A 108 -10.74 41.08 -11.52
N THR A 109 -11.01 39.81 -11.79
CA THR A 109 -11.72 39.40 -13.00
C THR A 109 -12.75 38.35 -12.61
N THR A 110 -13.93 38.58 -13.16
CA THR A 110 -15.23 37.99 -12.91
C THR A 110 -15.34 36.52 -13.33
N ALA A 111 -16.36 35.90 -12.76
CA ALA A 111 -16.92 34.58 -13.04
C ALA A 111 -16.81 34.04 -14.48
N GLY A 112 -16.56 32.72 -14.54
CA GLY A 112 -17.35 31.77 -15.32
C GLY A 112 -16.93 31.56 -16.77
N GLU A 113 -16.23 30.45 -17.05
CA GLU A 113 -16.31 29.71 -18.31
C GLU A 113 -15.96 28.23 -18.06
N ASP A 114 -16.76 27.34 -18.65
CA ASP A 114 -16.76 25.87 -18.53
C ASP A 114 -15.36 25.22 -18.52
N GLU A 115 -15.04 24.49 -17.44
CA GLU A 115 -13.86 23.62 -17.35
C GLU A 115 -14.10 22.28 -18.08
N SER A 116 -14.57 22.34 -19.34
CA SER A 116 -14.76 21.16 -20.19
C SER A 116 -13.46 20.79 -20.92
N LEU A 117 -12.99 19.55 -20.72
CA LEU A 117 -11.89 18.92 -21.46
C LEU A 117 -12.15 19.01 -22.97
N PHE A 118 -13.40 18.85 -23.41
CA PHE A 118 -13.78 18.91 -24.82
C PHE A 118 -14.97 19.88 -25.07
N PRO A 119 -14.74 21.07 -25.67
CA PRO A 119 -15.80 22.04 -25.92
C PRO A 119 -16.76 21.49 -26.97
N GLY A 120 -18.07 21.55 -26.71
CA GLY A 120 -19.12 21.05 -27.61
C GLY A 120 -19.61 19.62 -27.29
N LEU A 121 -18.95 18.88 -26.40
CA LEU A 121 -19.49 17.66 -25.80
C LEU A 121 -20.22 18.03 -24.50
N LYS A 122 -21.55 17.94 -24.48
CA LYS A 122 -22.31 18.02 -23.22
C LYS A 122 -21.87 16.85 -22.32
N ASN A 123 -21.27 17.17 -21.18
CA ASN A 123 -20.61 16.26 -20.23
C ASN A 123 -19.38 15.54 -20.82
N ASP A 124 -18.20 15.89 -20.31
CA ASP A 124 -16.88 15.30 -20.60
C ASP A 124 -16.75 13.78 -20.36
N ASP A 125 -17.81 13.13 -19.90
CA ASP A 125 -17.82 11.71 -19.51
C ASP A 125 -17.40 10.81 -20.67
N VAL A 126 -17.80 11.13 -21.91
CA VAL A 126 -17.42 10.38 -23.11
C VAL A 126 -15.92 10.46 -23.37
N GLY A 127 -15.35 11.67 -23.29
CA GLY A 127 -13.92 11.88 -23.45
C GLY A 127 -13.10 11.18 -22.36
N ARG A 128 -13.55 11.27 -21.10
CA ARG A 128 -12.96 10.54 -19.97
C ARG A 128 -13.09 9.01 -20.11
N LEU A 129 -14.21 8.50 -20.61
CA LEU A 129 -14.42 7.08 -20.90
C LEU A 129 -13.50 6.55 -22.00
N ILE A 130 -13.31 7.33 -23.07
CA ILE A 130 -12.39 6.98 -24.15
C ILE A 130 -10.95 6.99 -23.63
N LEU A 131 -10.53 8.03 -22.87
CA LEU A 131 -9.23 8.05 -22.18
C LEU A 131 -9.07 6.83 -21.27
N ALA A 132 -10.09 6.43 -20.52
CA ALA A 132 -10.07 5.24 -19.67
C ALA A 132 -9.89 3.93 -20.43
N LYS A 133 -10.54 3.81 -21.59
CA LYS A 133 -10.52 2.59 -22.41
C LYS A 133 -9.37 2.51 -23.42
N THR A 134 -8.61 3.58 -23.60
CA THR A 134 -7.49 3.62 -24.57
C THR A 134 -6.41 2.62 -24.16
N LEU A 135 -6.16 1.59 -24.96
CA LEU A 135 -5.09 0.61 -24.73
C LEU A 135 -3.72 1.26 -24.93
N LYS A 136 -2.66 0.70 -24.32
CA LYS A 136 -1.30 1.28 -24.38
C LYS A 136 -0.81 1.43 -25.84
N GLU A 137 -1.17 0.49 -26.69
CA GLU A 137 -0.88 0.47 -28.13
C GLU A 137 -1.62 1.56 -28.92
N ASP A 138 -2.78 1.99 -28.45
CA ASP A 138 -3.60 3.01 -29.12
C ASP A 138 -3.32 4.43 -28.62
N VAL A 139 -2.50 4.60 -27.56
CA VAL A 139 -2.16 5.92 -27.00
C VAL A 139 -1.58 6.85 -28.07
N VAL A 140 -0.69 6.33 -28.93
CA VAL A 140 -0.07 7.13 -30.00
C VAL A 140 -1.14 7.62 -30.98
N ARG A 141 -2.06 6.74 -31.40
CA ARG A 141 -3.16 7.07 -32.33
C ARG A 141 -4.16 8.06 -31.74
N VAL A 142 -4.49 7.92 -30.46
CA VAL A 142 -5.42 8.84 -29.79
C VAL A 142 -4.74 10.19 -29.52
N SER A 143 -3.43 10.21 -29.25
CA SER A 143 -2.68 11.44 -29.03
C SER A 143 -2.61 12.35 -30.26
N THR A 144 -2.76 11.79 -31.47
CA THR A 144 -2.74 12.55 -32.73
C THR A 144 -4.09 13.20 -33.06
N VAL A 145 -5.16 12.91 -32.32
CA VAL A 145 -6.50 13.44 -32.60
C VAL A 145 -6.53 14.96 -32.41
N CYS A 146 -6.04 15.47 -31.28
CA CYS A 146 -5.79 16.90 -31.07
C CYS A 146 -4.84 17.14 -29.89
N LYS A 147 -4.32 18.37 -29.78
CA LYS A 147 -3.45 18.78 -28.65
C LYS A 147 -4.08 18.51 -27.28
N ARG A 148 -5.41 18.65 -27.15
CA ARG A 148 -6.11 18.36 -25.87
C ARG A 148 -6.10 16.87 -25.54
N TRP A 149 -6.26 15.97 -26.51
CA TRP A 149 -6.10 14.52 -26.32
C TRP A 149 -4.70 14.14 -25.90
N LEU A 150 -3.67 14.75 -26.50
CA LEU A 150 -2.28 14.57 -26.11
C LEU A 150 -2.05 15.00 -24.64
N ILE A 151 -2.52 16.19 -24.26
CA ILE A 151 -2.42 16.72 -22.89
C ILE A 151 -3.20 15.83 -21.91
N ALA A 152 -4.43 15.44 -22.26
CA ALA A 152 -5.25 14.58 -21.42
C ALA A 152 -4.68 13.16 -21.27
N LEU A 153 -4.04 12.60 -22.30
CA LEU A 153 -3.31 11.33 -22.22
C LEU A 153 -2.05 11.44 -21.34
N SER A 154 -1.33 12.57 -21.41
CA SER A 154 -0.18 12.82 -20.52
C SER A 154 -0.59 12.98 -19.04
N SER A 155 -1.82 13.47 -18.81
CA SER A 155 -2.41 13.64 -17.48
C SER A 155 -3.42 12.54 -17.13
N ARG A 156 -3.44 11.44 -17.88
CA ARG A 156 -4.45 10.38 -17.80
C ARG A 156 -4.57 9.81 -16.39
N ASN A 157 -3.47 9.60 -15.68
CA ASN A 157 -3.50 9.09 -14.30
C ASN A 157 -4.18 10.05 -13.31
N LYS A 158 -4.26 11.36 -13.61
CA LYS A 158 -5.01 12.34 -12.81
C LYS A 158 -6.49 12.42 -13.19
N LEU A 159 -6.83 12.05 -14.43
CA LEU A 159 -8.16 12.16 -15.04
C LEU A 159 -8.99 10.88 -14.94
N LEU A 160 -8.36 9.73 -14.75
CA LEU A 160 -9.06 8.47 -14.53
C LEU A 160 -9.66 8.47 -13.12
N PRO A 161 -10.89 7.97 -12.94
CA PRO A 161 -11.41 7.70 -11.62
C PRO A 161 -10.40 6.82 -10.88
N LYS A 162 -9.94 7.26 -9.70
CA LYS A 162 -9.13 6.43 -8.80
C LYS A 162 -9.87 5.12 -8.62
N SER A 163 -9.35 4.05 -9.18
CA SER A 163 -10.03 2.75 -9.14
C SER A 163 -9.52 2.00 -7.92
N GLN A 164 -10.31 1.96 -6.86
CA GLN A 164 -10.03 1.06 -5.75
C GLN A 164 -10.14 -0.38 -6.22
N SER A 165 -9.07 -1.13 -5.97
CA SER A 165 -8.93 -2.55 -6.26
C SER A 165 -8.80 -3.33 -4.95
N LEU A 166 -9.45 -4.48 -4.88
CA LEU A 166 -9.35 -5.38 -3.73
C LEU A 166 -8.19 -6.34 -3.93
N TYR A 167 -7.34 -6.47 -2.92
CA TYR A 167 -6.28 -7.46 -2.87
C TYR A 167 -6.53 -8.37 -1.68
N ILE A 168 -6.44 -9.67 -1.93
CA ILE A 168 -6.69 -10.71 -0.94
C ILE A 168 -5.44 -11.56 -0.81
N ARG A 169 -5.01 -11.79 0.43
CA ARG A 169 -3.93 -12.72 0.77
C ARG A 169 -4.55 -14.01 1.27
N ILE A 170 -4.26 -15.11 0.59
CA ILE A 170 -4.73 -16.44 0.92
C ILE A 170 -3.55 -17.27 1.41
N GLN A 171 -3.74 -18.01 2.50
CA GLN A 171 -2.84 -19.06 2.94
C GLN A 171 -3.39 -20.42 2.48
N ALA A 172 -2.60 -21.15 1.71
CA ALA A 172 -2.90 -22.54 1.33
C ALA A 172 -1.59 -23.33 1.35
N ASP A 173 -1.61 -24.56 1.86
CA ASP A 173 -0.41 -25.43 1.96
C ASP A 173 0.81 -24.73 2.58
N ASN A 174 0.59 -23.96 3.67
CA ASN A 174 1.60 -23.13 4.34
C ASN A 174 2.27 -22.06 3.46
N ARG A 175 1.66 -21.69 2.33
CA ARG A 175 2.12 -20.61 1.46
C ARG A 175 1.12 -19.48 1.43
N PHE A 176 1.61 -18.26 1.58
CA PHE A 176 0.81 -17.07 1.33
C PHE A 176 0.89 -16.65 -0.14
N THR A 177 -0.27 -16.36 -0.73
CA THR A 177 -0.39 -15.85 -2.11
C THR A 177 -1.30 -14.63 -2.15
N TRP A 178 -0.91 -13.64 -2.96
CA TRP A 178 -1.73 -12.45 -3.21
C TRP A 178 -2.55 -12.63 -4.47
N HIS A 179 -3.81 -12.19 -4.41
CA HIS A 179 -4.75 -12.22 -5.51
C HIS A 179 -5.36 -10.83 -5.67
N HIS A 180 -5.39 -10.34 -6.92
CA HIS A 180 -6.08 -9.10 -7.26
C HIS A 180 -7.49 -9.45 -7.74
N VAL A 181 -8.48 -8.82 -7.13
CA VAL A 181 -9.90 -9.03 -7.45
C VAL A 181 -10.39 -7.83 -8.25
N ARG A 182 -10.62 -8.03 -9.55
CA ARG A 182 -11.13 -6.99 -10.45
C ARG A 182 -12.62 -7.16 -10.66
N ARG A 183 -13.39 -6.07 -10.48
CA ARG A 183 -14.78 -6.04 -10.93
C ARG A 183 -14.85 -5.99 -12.45
N SER A 184 -15.48 -6.98 -13.07
CA SER A 184 -15.81 -6.96 -14.49
C SER A 184 -16.96 -5.95 -14.73
N ARG A 185 -16.90 -5.24 -15.87
CA ARG A 185 -18.01 -4.40 -16.37
C ARG A 185 -18.80 -5.08 -17.50
N ARG A 186 -18.44 -6.31 -17.88
CA ARG A 186 -19.09 -7.06 -18.97
C ARG A 186 -19.67 -8.35 -18.41
N GLU A 187 -20.99 -8.49 -18.48
CA GLU A 187 -21.77 -9.66 -18.09
C GLU A 187 -21.59 -10.90 -19.00
N GLN A 188 -20.65 -10.91 -19.94
CA GLN A 188 -20.65 -11.93 -20.98
C GLN A 188 -19.50 -12.94 -20.82
N ARG A 189 -19.92 -14.15 -20.42
CA ARG A 189 -19.33 -15.49 -20.67
C ARG A 189 -18.27 -16.07 -19.72
N LEU A 190 -18.41 -15.87 -18.40
CA LEU A 190 -17.81 -16.79 -17.41
C LEU A 190 -18.82 -17.02 -16.27
N GLU A 191 -18.73 -18.19 -15.61
CA GLU A 191 -19.63 -18.63 -14.52
C GLU A 191 -19.69 -17.65 -13.32
N ASN A 192 -18.81 -16.63 -13.29
CA ASN A 192 -18.83 -15.54 -12.33
C ASN A 192 -18.67 -14.17 -13.03
N PRO A 193 -19.77 -13.51 -13.45
CA PRO A 193 -19.71 -12.36 -14.36
C PRO A 193 -19.20 -11.06 -13.73
N ASN A 194 -19.05 -10.99 -12.39
CA ASN A 194 -18.73 -9.75 -11.70
C ASN A 194 -17.30 -9.65 -11.18
N PHE A 195 -16.61 -10.76 -10.94
CA PHE A 195 -15.27 -10.74 -10.38
C PHE A 195 -14.32 -11.65 -11.17
N LEU A 196 -13.20 -11.07 -11.60
CA LEU A 196 -12.11 -11.81 -12.20
C LEU A 196 -10.96 -11.88 -11.19
N PRO A 197 -10.72 -13.04 -10.56
CA PRO A 197 -9.54 -13.25 -9.76
C PRO A 197 -8.33 -13.34 -10.68
N LEU A 198 -7.38 -12.44 -10.49
CA LEU A 198 -6.11 -12.44 -11.21
C LEU A 198 -4.99 -12.73 -10.21
N PRO A 199 -4.09 -13.69 -10.49
CA PRO A 199 -2.94 -13.90 -9.63
C PRO A 199 -2.12 -12.61 -9.60
N HIS A 200 -1.75 -12.18 -8.39
CA HIS A 200 -0.73 -11.15 -8.27
C HIS A 200 0.61 -11.76 -8.67
N PRO A 201 1.55 -10.98 -9.25
CA PRO A 201 2.94 -11.42 -9.33
C PRO A 201 3.39 -12.03 -8.00
N PRO A 202 4.05 -13.21 -8.02
CA PRO A 202 4.33 -13.97 -6.82
C PRO A 202 5.23 -13.17 -5.88
N ILE A 203 4.75 -12.88 -4.67
CA ILE A 203 5.56 -12.35 -3.59
C ILE A 203 6.05 -13.57 -2.78
N ASN A 204 7.27 -14.04 -3.06
CA ASN A 204 7.88 -15.20 -2.40
C ASN A 204 8.43 -14.88 -1.00
N LEU A 205 7.71 -14.06 -0.23
CA LEU A 205 8.07 -13.70 1.14
C LEU A 205 7.06 -14.35 2.08
N GLN A 206 7.50 -15.43 2.72
CA GLN A 206 6.74 -16.11 3.75
C GLN A 206 7.03 -15.42 5.09
N THR A 207 6.35 -14.30 5.32
CA THR A 207 6.41 -13.58 6.60
C THR A 207 5.04 -13.66 7.29
N PRO A 208 4.79 -14.74 8.07
CA PRO A 208 3.63 -14.81 8.95
C PRO A 208 3.63 -13.62 9.91
N GLY A 209 2.43 -13.11 10.22
CA GLY A 209 2.27 -12.00 11.14
C GLY A 209 2.76 -10.64 10.64
N SER A 210 3.14 -10.48 9.36
CA SER A 210 3.39 -9.13 8.84
C SER A 210 2.13 -8.26 8.90
N ALA A 211 2.32 -7.00 9.24
CA ALA A 211 1.32 -5.96 9.05
C ALA A 211 1.31 -5.50 7.59
N PHE A 212 0.18 -4.96 7.14
CA PHE A 212 0.04 -4.46 5.77
C PHE A 212 -0.58 -3.08 5.74
N ALA A 213 -0.07 -2.24 4.86
CA ALA A 213 -0.64 -0.95 4.53
C ALA A 213 -0.59 -0.74 3.02
N ALA A 214 -1.44 0.15 2.50
CA ALA A 214 -1.42 0.53 1.09
C ALA A 214 -1.38 2.04 0.94
N LEU A 215 -0.52 2.51 0.04
CA LEU A 215 -0.54 3.89 -0.41
C LEU A 215 -0.31 3.93 -1.92
N HIS A 216 -1.18 4.65 -2.63
CA HIS A 216 -1.23 4.65 -4.10
C HIS A 216 -1.27 3.20 -4.61
N ARG A 217 -0.33 2.82 -5.47
CA ARG A 217 -0.22 1.48 -6.08
C ARG A 217 0.66 0.50 -5.31
N ASN A 218 1.17 0.88 -4.13
CA ASN A 218 2.13 0.08 -3.39
C ASN A 218 1.46 -0.58 -2.17
N ILE A 219 1.76 -1.86 -1.95
CA ILE A 219 1.49 -2.57 -0.71
C ILE A 219 2.78 -2.60 0.10
N TYR A 220 2.71 -2.13 1.34
CA TYR A 220 3.79 -2.17 2.31
C TYR A 220 3.54 -3.37 3.22
N MET A 221 4.51 -4.27 3.27
CA MET A 221 4.51 -5.43 4.15
C MET A 221 5.56 -5.20 5.23
N ILE A 222 5.12 -5.19 6.48
CA ILE A 222 5.87 -4.60 7.59
C ILE A 222 6.07 -5.66 8.67
N GLY A 223 7.34 -5.93 8.99
CA GLY A 223 7.73 -6.91 9.99
C GLY A 223 7.24 -8.32 9.66
N GLY A 224 6.81 -9.03 10.69
CA GLY A 224 6.50 -10.46 10.69
C GLY A 224 7.48 -11.23 11.56
N LYS A 225 7.38 -12.57 11.49
CA LYS A 225 8.25 -13.47 12.22
C LYS A 225 9.00 -14.39 11.28
N SER A 226 10.27 -14.62 11.62
CA SER A 226 11.12 -15.65 11.04
C SER A 226 11.57 -16.63 12.14
N ASP A 227 12.27 -17.69 11.75
CA ASP A 227 12.87 -18.63 12.69
C ASP A 227 13.91 -17.97 13.61
N LEU A 228 14.50 -16.85 13.18
CA LEU A 228 15.47 -16.07 13.95
C LEU A 228 14.81 -15.00 14.86
N GLY A 229 13.48 -14.85 14.79
CA GLY A 229 12.73 -13.90 15.61
C GLY A 229 11.96 -12.85 14.80
N LEU A 230 11.61 -11.75 15.48
CA LEU A 230 10.77 -10.68 14.94
C LEU A 230 11.52 -9.81 13.94
N LEU A 231 10.88 -9.51 12.81
CA LEU A 231 11.47 -8.80 11.68
C LEU A 231 11.26 -7.29 11.78
N LYS A 232 12.30 -6.53 11.43
CA LYS A 232 12.28 -5.06 11.32
C LYS A 232 11.97 -4.57 9.90
N ASN A 233 12.02 -5.49 8.95
CA ASN A 233 12.04 -5.21 7.53
C ASN A 233 10.70 -4.65 7.06
N VAL A 234 10.79 -3.78 6.06
CA VAL A 234 9.65 -3.27 5.31
C VAL A 234 9.89 -3.65 3.87
N TRP A 235 8.92 -4.31 3.25
CA TRP A 235 8.94 -4.65 1.84
C TRP A 235 7.88 -3.84 1.12
N ILE A 236 8.26 -3.18 0.04
CA ILE A 236 7.38 -2.34 -0.76
C ILE A 236 7.13 -3.08 -2.06
N CYS A 237 5.88 -3.47 -2.29
CA CYS A 237 5.46 -4.17 -3.49
C CYS A 237 4.65 -3.25 -4.40
N ASP A 238 5.15 -3.02 -5.61
CA ASP A 238 4.41 -2.35 -6.67
C ASP A 238 3.37 -3.31 -7.24
N CYS A 239 2.09 -3.00 -7.04
CA CYS A 239 1.01 -3.93 -7.37
C CYS A 239 0.75 -4.13 -8.87
N ARG A 240 1.46 -3.37 -9.73
CA ARG A 240 1.29 -3.44 -11.18
C ARG A 240 2.36 -4.30 -11.82
N SER A 241 3.60 -4.10 -11.40
CA SER A 241 4.77 -4.81 -11.92
C SER A 241 5.07 -6.08 -11.13
N GLY A 242 4.64 -6.15 -9.87
CA GLY A 242 5.08 -7.18 -8.95
C GLY A 242 6.48 -6.96 -8.40
N TYR A 243 7.12 -5.85 -8.76
CA TYR A 243 8.43 -5.51 -8.25
C TYR A 243 8.36 -5.32 -6.75
N VAL A 244 9.35 -5.87 -6.05
CA VAL A 244 9.49 -5.77 -4.61
C VAL A 244 10.83 -5.13 -4.31
N GLU A 245 10.81 -4.08 -3.50
CA GLU A 245 12.00 -3.43 -2.97
C GLU A 245 12.00 -3.45 -1.44
N VAL A 246 13.19 -3.25 -0.86
CA VAL A 246 13.38 -3.13 0.58
C VAL A 246 13.19 -1.66 0.95
N GLY A 247 12.24 -1.39 1.85
CA GLY A 247 12.05 -0.09 2.47
C GLY A 247 12.89 0.11 3.74
N PRO A 248 12.82 1.30 4.34
CA PRO A 248 13.54 1.62 5.58
C PRO A 248 13.16 0.66 6.72
N GLU A 249 14.14 0.16 7.47
CA GLU A 249 13.90 -0.73 8.60
C GLU A 249 13.39 0.03 9.83
N MET A 250 12.40 -0.55 10.51
CA MET A 250 11.91 -0.07 11.81
C MET A 250 12.99 -0.20 12.89
N ARG A 251 12.85 0.53 14.01
CA ARG A 251 13.79 0.42 15.14
C ARG A 251 13.69 -0.94 15.84
N VAL A 252 12.47 -1.50 15.90
CA VAL A 252 12.15 -2.76 16.57
C VAL A 252 11.48 -3.76 15.62
N GLY A 253 11.72 -5.05 15.88
CA GLY A 253 11.07 -6.12 15.11
C GLY A 253 9.66 -6.36 15.64
N ARG A 254 8.70 -6.60 14.74
CA ARG A 254 7.28 -6.71 15.11
C ARG A 254 6.60 -7.89 14.43
N GLU A 255 5.70 -8.58 15.12
CA GLU A 255 4.71 -9.51 14.54
C GLU A 255 3.30 -9.10 14.95
N PHE A 256 2.31 -9.26 14.08
CA PHE A 256 0.92 -8.87 14.31
C PHE A 256 0.77 -7.40 14.74
N ALA A 257 1.66 -6.53 14.26
CA ALA A 257 1.52 -5.09 14.41
C ALA A 257 0.31 -4.57 13.63
N ALA A 258 -0.18 -3.40 14.01
CA ALA A 258 -1.11 -2.65 13.19
C ALA A 258 -0.35 -1.62 12.34
N ALA A 259 -0.77 -1.47 11.09
CA ALA A 259 -0.21 -0.49 10.16
C ALA A 259 -1.34 0.32 9.53
N GLN A 260 -1.22 1.65 9.56
CA GLN A 260 -2.21 2.57 9.02
C GLN A 260 -1.53 3.71 8.27
N VAL A 261 -2.16 4.20 7.20
CA VAL A 261 -1.66 5.34 6.44
C VAL A 261 -2.61 6.51 6.62
N VAL A 262 -2.07 7.64 7.10
CA VAL A 262 -2.79 8.91 7.20
C VAL A 262 -2.02 9.93 6.37
N GLY A 263 -2.66 10.48 5.34
CA GLY A 263 -2.00 11.34 4.36
C GLY A 263 -0.83 10.63 3.66
N ARG A 264 0.40 11.08 3.93
CA ARG A 264 1.66 10.53 3.38
C ARG A 264 2.52 9.87 4.46
N THR A 265 1.92 9.52 5.59
CA THR A 265 2.64 8.98 6.73
C THR A 265 2.13 7.58 7.03
N LEU A 266 3.04 6.62 7.05
CA LEU A 266 2.80 5.27 7.53
C LEU A 266 3.02 5.24 9.04
N TYR A 267 2.03 4.78 9.77
CA TYR A 267 2.10 4.54 11.21
C TYR A 267 2.08 3.06 11.48
N VAL A 268 2.98 2.58 12.36
CA VAL A 268 3.07 1.17 12.76
C VAL A 268 3.11 1.10 14.28
N MET A 269 2.24 0.28 14.87
CA MET A 269 2.11 0.17 16.32
C MET A 269 2.01 -1.27 16.82
N GLY A 270 2.47 -1.50 18.05
CA GLY A 270 2.46 -2.78 18.78
C GLY A 270 3.24 -3.91 18.11
N GLY A 271 2.85 -5.15 18.41
CA GLY A 271 3.42 -6.35 17.79
C GLY A 271 4.71 -6.88 18.41
N PHE A 272 5.03 -6.49 19.64
CA PHE A 272 6.14 -7.02 20.43
C PHE A 272 5.83 -6.91 21.93
N SER A 273 6.63 -7.57 22.79
CA SER A 273 6.41 -7.50 24.25
C SER A 273 6.79 -6.14 24.82
N ASN A 274 5.92 -5.57 25.65
CA ASN A 274 6.17 -4.28 26.29
C ASN A 274 7.04 -4.39 27.56
N ASP A 275 7.44 -5.60 27.94
CA ASP A 275 8.22 -5.85 29.17
C ASP A 275 9.64 -5.26 29.07
N ASP A 276 10.14 -5.07 27.86
CA ASP A 276 11.40 -4.42 27.58
C ASP A 276 11.17 -2.89 27.51
N LEU A 277 11.49 -2.19 28.61
CA LEU A 277 11.31 -0.74 28.74
C LEU A 277 12.03 0.04 27.63
N GLU A 278 13.20 -0.42 27.19
CA GLU A 278 13.95 0.21 26.10
C GLU A 278 13.27 0.04 24.75
N LYS A 279 12.60 -1.09 24.52
CA LYS A 279 11.80 -1.30 23.30
C LYS A 279 10.44 -0.60 23.37
N SER A 280 9.85 -0.47 24.57
CA SER A 280 8.54 0.12 24.80
C SER A 280 8.42 1.57 24.28
N LYS A 281 9.52 2.32 24.22
CA LYS A 281 9.53 3.66 23.61
C LYS A 281 9.22 3.63 22.11
N TYR A 282 9.53 2.54 21.41
CA TYR A 282 9.21 2.34 20.01
C TYR A 282 7.85 1.67 19.83
N TRP A 283 6.93 1.75 20.79
CA TRP A 283 5.63 1.06 20.67
C TRP A 283 4.87 1.49 19.40
N MET A 284 4.95 2.78 19.03
CA MET A 284 4.47 3.30 17.76
C MET A 284 5.57 4.10 17.05
N GLU A 285 5.73 3.84 15.77
CA GLU A 285 6.66 4.56 14.88
C GLU A 285 5.91 5.10 13.66
N LYS A 286 6.40 6.19 13.10
CA LYS A 286 5.87 6.80 11.88
C LYS A 286 6.97 6.98 10.82
N LEU A 287 6.61 6.83 9.55
CA LEU A 287 7.47 7.02 8.40
C LEU A 287 6.76 7.92 7.39
N ASP A 288 7.31 9.12 7.14
CA ASP A 288 6.95 9.90 5.97
C ASP A 288 7.51 9.21 4.73
N PHE A 289 6.70 8.98 3.69
CA PHE A 289 7.14 8.31 2.48
C PHE A 289 8.20 9.08 1.65
N ASN A 290 8.55 10.31 2.01
CA ASN A 290 9.71 11.03 1.47
C ASN A 290 10.98 10.88 2.30
N SER A 291 10.88 10.21 3.45
CA SER A 291 11.97 10.00 4.40
C SER A 291 12.36 8.53 4.41
N ASP A 292 13.64 8.28 4.69
CA ASP A 292 14.15 6.94 4.99
C ASP A 292 14.34 6.71 6.50
N VAL A 293 13.75 7.57 7.33
CA VAL A 293 13.93 7.56 8.77
C VAL A 293 12.59 7.36 9.47
N TRP A 294 12.51 6.28 10.26
CA TRP A 294 11.42 6.05 11.20
C TRP A 294 11.56 6.98 12.41
N GLU A 295 10.49 7.71 12.69
CA GLU A 295 10.33 8.58 13.86
C GLU A 295 9.49 7.88 14.92
N VAL A 296 9.78 8.17 16.18
CA VAL A 296 9.04 7.62 17.32
C VAL A 296 7.83 8.49 17.60
N VAL A 297 6.66 7.87 17.77
CA VAL A 297 5.46 8.56 18.26
C VAL A 297 5.40 8.42 19.77
N HIS A 298 5.29 9.53 20.48
CA HIS A 298 5.14 9.50 21.93
C HIS A 298 3.82 8.83 22.31
N CYS A 299 3.89 7.82 23.19
CA CYS A 299 2.74 7.00 23.59
C CYS A 299 2.69 6.88 25.13
N PRO A 300 1.58 7.29 25.78
CA PRO A 300 1.33 7.00 27.19
C PRO A 300 1.35 5.49 27.50
N ASP A 301 1.73 5.07 28.71
CA ASP A 301 1.83 3.63 29.04
C ASP A 301 0.45 2.96 29.14
N GLU A 302 -0.60 3.73 29.37
CA GLU A 302 -1.99 3.30 29.44
C GLU A 302 -2.48 2.80 28.08
N VAL A 303 -1.93 3.33 26.99
CA VAL A 303 -2.33 2.96 25.62
C VAL A 303 -1.52 1.77 25.09
N LYS A 304 -0.29 1.54 25.59
CA LYS A 304 0.57 0.47 25.06
C LYS A 304 0.05 -0.93 25.37
N ASP A 305 -0.18 -1.74 24.35
CA ASP A 305 -0.48 -3.17 24.45
C ASP A 305 0.32 -3.96 23.41
N LYS A 306 0.72 -5.20 23.74
CA LYS A 306 1.34 -6.12 22.79
C LYS A 306 0.41 -6.43 21.63
N VAL A 307 -0.87 -6.70 21.93
CA VAL A 307 -1.86 -7.16 20.96
C VAL A 307 -2.77 -6.01 20.57
N ILE A 308 -2.85 -5.75 19.28
CA ILE A 308 -3.80 -4.81 18.69
C ILE A 308 -4.78 -5.64 17.87
N TYR A 309 -6.04 -5.66 18.29
CA TYR A 309 -7.05 -6.50 17.69
C TYR A 309 -7.52 -5.99 16.34
N ALA A 310 -7.66 -4.67 16.20
CA ALA A 310 -8.08 -4.04 14.97
C ALA A 310 -7.68 -2.56 14.97
N THR A 311 -7.52 -1.99 13.78
CA THR A 311 -7.29 -0.55 13.58
C THR A 311 -8.04 -0.04 12.37
N CYS A 312 -8.37 1.25 12.38
CA CYS A 312 -8.82 1.98 11.21
C CYS A 312 -8.46 3.46 11.30
N VAL A 313 -8.67 4.17 10.20
CA VAL A 313 -8.49 5.62 10.12
C VAL A 313 -9.82 6.26 9.78
N VAL A 314 -10.23 7.24 10.57
CA VAL A 314 -11.32 8.16 10.25
C VAL A 314 -10.72 9.56 10.23
N ASP A 315 -10.84 10.25 9.11
CA ASP A 315 -10.23 11.56 8.88
C ASP A 315 -8.72 11.59 9.18
N SER A 316 -8.31 12.22 10.29
CA SER A 316 -6.91 12.31 10.75
C SER A 316 -6.68 11.58 12.07
N GLU A 317 -7.60 10.71 12.46
CA GLU A 317 -7.54 9.94 13.71
C GLU A 317 -7.36 8.45 13.43
N ILE A 318 -6.40 7.85 14.13
CA ILE A 318 -6.17 6.40 14.11
C ILE A 318 -6.87 5.79 15.31
N TYR A 319 -7.83 4.93 15.03
CA TYR A 319 -8.55 4.15 16.04
C TYR A 319 -7.87 2.80 16.19
N ALA A 320 -7.57 2.41 17.43
CA ALA A 320 -6.95 1.14 17.75
C ALA A 320 -7.69 0.44 18.89
N MET A 321 -8.03 -0.83 18.67
CA MET A 321 -8.57 -1.71 19.70
C MET A 321 -7.48 -2.55 20.32
N THR A 322 -7.37 -2.53 21.64
CA THR A 322 -6.44 -3.37 22.42
C THR A 322 -7.17 -4.09 23.54
N ARG A 323 -6.47 -4.85 24.40
CA ARG A 323 -7.09 -5.41 25.61
C ARG A 323 -7.39 -4.34 26.65
N LYS A 324 -6.71 -3.19 26.57
CA LYS A 324 -6.82 -2.11 27.55
C LYS A 324 -7.96 -1.14 27.27
N GLY A 325 -8.44 -1.08 26.03
CA GLY A 325 -9.36 -0.02 25.63
C GLY A 325 -9.40 0.20 24.12
N TRP A 326 -10.36 1.02 23.72
CA TRP A 326 -10.30 1.78 22.48
C TRP A 326 -9.43 3.00 22.70
N MET A 327 -8.36 3.10 21.92
CA MET A 327 -7.50 4.27 21.89
C MET A 327 -7.66 4.97 20.56
N VAL A 328 -7.60 6.29 20.61
CA VAL A 328 -7.56 7.12 19.42
C VAL A 328 -6.35 8.03 19.50
N PHE A 329 -5.61 8.04 18.40
CA PHE A 329 -4.46 8.92 18.19
C PHE A 329 -4.81 9.95 17.12
N ASN A 330 -4.76 11.23 17.48
CA ASN A 330 -4.94 12.32 16.54
C ASN A 330 -3.59 12.63 15.88
N THR A 331 -3.49 12.42 14.56
CA THR A 331 -2.23 12.60 13.84
C THR A 331 -1.83 14.06 13.63
N MET A 332 -2.76 15.00 13.81
CA MET A 332 -2.52 16.44 13.65
C MET A 332 -2.06 17.09 14.94
N THR A 333 -2.67 16.72 16.08
CA THR A 333 -2.31 17.25 17.41
C THR A 333 -1.30 16.37 18.16
N GLU A 334 -1.07 15.14 17.68
CA GLU A 334 -0.29 14.10 18.34
C GLU A 334 -0.80 13.72 19.74
N GLU A 335 -2.10 13.90 19.97
CA GLU A 335 -2.76 13.60 21.24
C GLU A 335 -3.42 12.21 21.24
N TRP A 336 -3.46 11.62 22.44
CA TRP A 336 -4.11 10.35 22.69
C TRP A 336 -5.37 10.54 23.52
N ARG A 337 -6.44 9.82 23.16
CA ARG A 337 -7.66 9.71 23.95
C ARG A 337 -8.11 8.26 24.09
N ILE A 338 -8.76 7.93 25.20
CA ILE A 338 -9.34 6.61 25.46
C ILE A 338 -10.86 6.80 25.46
N ILE A 339 -11.56 6.06 24.61
CA ILE A 339 -13.01 6.25 24.41
C ILE A 339 -13.80 5.40 25.41
N ASP A 340 -13.56 4.09 25.48
CA ASP A 340 -14.28 3.21 26.41
C ASP A 340 -13.54 1.88 26.65
N ARG A 341 -13.68 1.34 27.86
CA ARG A 341 -13.21 0.00 28.27
C ARG A 341 -14.35 -1.01 28.39
N ALA A 342 -15.59 -0.58 28.60
CA ALA A 342 -16.71 -1.46 28.94
C ALA A 342 -17.13 -2.37 27.76
N MET A 343 -17.10 -1.85 26.54
CA MET A 343 -17.54 -2.62 25.36
C MET A 343 -16.58 -3.73 24.92
N ILE A 344 -15.31 -3.74 25.37
CA ILE A 344 -14.34 -4.80 24.98
C ILE A 344 -14.72 -6.15 25.57
N PHE A 345 -15.29 -6.18 26.77
CA PHE A 345 -15.66 -7.43 27.45
C PHE A 345 -17.01 -8.00 27.01
N ASN A 346 -17.91 -7.14 26.54
CA ASN A 346 -19.25 -7.55 26.10
C ASN A 346 -19.26 -8.09 24.67
N PHE A 347 -18.31 -7.68 23.84
CA PHE A 347 -18.25 -8.05 22.44
C PHE A 347 -17.06 -8.95 22.14
N ARG A 348 -17.42 -10.08 21.56
CA ARG A 348 -16.53 -11.14 21.13
C ARG A 348 -16.06 -10.79 19.71
N TRP A 349 -15.13 -9.83 19.59
CA TRP A 349 -14.77 -9.18 18.32
C TRP A 349 -13.95 -10.06 17.36
N GLY A 350 -14.20 -9.89 16.07
CA GLY A 350 -13.33 -10.36 15.00
C GLY A 350 -12.45 -9.24 14.41
N GLY A 351 -11.17 -9.54 14.20
CA GLY A 351 -10.06 -8.57 14.24
C GLY A 351 -9.87 -7.55 13.11
N ARG A 352 -10.92 -7.03 12.46
CA ARG A 352 -10.77 -5.94 11.47
C ARG A 352 -11.89 -4.91 11.55
N LEU A 353 -11.51 -3.65 11.34
CA LEU A 353 -12.40 -2.49 11.25
C LEU A 353 -12.53 -2.04 9.80
N ALA A 354 -13.71 -1.55 9.43
CA ALA A 354 -13.95 -0.87 8.17
C ALA A 354 -14.58 0.49 8.41
N VAL A 355 -14.31 1.46 7.55
CA VAL A 355 -15.00 2.75 7.57
C VAL A 355 -15.87 2.85 6.32
N ALA A 356 -17.16 3.06 6.51
CA ALA A 356 -18.11 3.32 5.42
C ALA A 356 -19.09 4.41 5.88
N SER A 357 -19.33 5.40 5.01
CA SER A 357 -20.23 6.53 5.30
C SER A 357 -19.96 7.22 6.66
N GLY A 358 -18.68 7.33 7.06
CA GLY A 358 -18.28 7.96 8.33
C GLY A 358 -18.50 7.13 9.60
N VAL A 359 -18.95 5.88 9.47
CA VAL A 359 -19.18 4.95 10.58
C VAL A 359 -18.09 3.87 10.59
N ILE A 360 -17.58 3.54 11.77
CA ILE A 360 -16.61 2.46 11.96
C ILE A 360 -17.38 1.15 12.17
N TYR A 361 -17.25 0.21 11.25
CA TYR A 361 -17.89 -1.10 11.32
C TYR A 361 -16.92 -2.19 11.78
N CYS A 362 -17.46 -3.21 12.43
CA CYS A 362 -16.81 -4.48 12.79
C CYS A 362 -17.81 -5.62 12.86
N TYR A 363 -17.31 -6.83 13.07
CA TYR A 363 -18.14 -8.01 13.25
C TYR A 363 -17.80 -8.71 14.58
N ASP A 364 -18.78 -9.42 15.14
CA ASP A 364 -18.59 -10.27 16.32
C ASP A 364 -18.52 -11.76 15.95
N PHE A 365 -18.17 -12.64 16.91
CA PHE A 365 -18.09 -14.09 16.70
C PHE A 365 -19.44 -14.75 16.40
N SER A 366 -20.57 -14.04 16.54
CA SER A 366 -21.88 -14.53 16.10
C SER A 366 -22.17 -14.19 14.63
N GLY A 367 -21.29 -13.41 13.98
CA GLY A 367 -21.45 -12.96 12.60
C GLY A 367 -22.29 -11.69 12.45
N LYS A 368 -22.70 -11.06 13.55
CA LYS A 368 -23.40 -9.76 13.50
C LYS A 368 -22.41 -8.65 13.19
N ILE A 369 -22.89 -7.63 12.48
CA ILE A 369 -22.12 -6.43 12.15
C ILE A 369 -22.55 -5.30 13.10
N TRP A 370 -21.58 -4.62 13.66
CA TRP A 370 -21.76 -3.47 14.56
C TRP A 370 -21.15 -2.24 13.92
N GLY A 371 -21.79 -1.08 14.09
CA GLY A 371 -21.27 0.21 13.66
C GLY A 371 -21.14 1.16 14.85
N TYR A 372 -20.01 1.85 14.91
CA TYR A 372 -19.71 2.92 15.85
C TYR A 372 -19.83 4.27 15.15
N ILE A 373 -20.79 5.04 15.62
CA ILE A 373 -21.11 6.37 15.09
C ILE A 373 -20.24 7.37 15.84
N VAL A 374 -19.14 7.78 15.21
CA VAL A 374 -18.08 8.60 15.83
C VAL A 374 -18.63 9.89 16.45
N GLN A 375 -19.56 10.57 15.77
CA GLN A 375 -20.09 11.86 16.22
C GLN A 375 -21.01 11.72 17.45
N LYS A 376 -21.58 10.54 17.66
CA LYS A 376 -22.51 10.25 18.77
C LYS A 376 -21.86 9.49 19.92
N ASP A 377 -20.67 8.96 19.70
CA ASP A 377 -19.99 8.05 20.62
C ASP A 377 -20.86 6.82 20.98
N GLU A 378 -21.52 6.25 19.98
CA GLU A 378 -22.51 5.18 20.18
C GLU A 378 -22.26 3.98 19.27
N TRP A 379 -22.49 2.80 19.83
CA TRP A 379 -22.53 1.53 19.10
C TRP A 379 -23.97 1.15 18.77
N LYS A 380 -24.19 0.74 17.52
CA LYS A 380 -25.46 0.20 17.05
C LYS A 380 -25.22 -1.08 16.25
N GLU A 381 -26.10 -2.06 16.42
CA GLU A 381 -26.13 -3.22 15.53
C GLU A 381 -26.59 -2.78 14.14
N LEU A 382 -25.88 -3.21 13.10
CA LEU A 382 -26.30 -3.05 11.72
C LEU A 382 -27.41 -4.08 11.46
N THR A 383 -28.59 -3.61 11.07
CA THR A 383 -29.76 -4.47 10.82
C THR A 383 -30.20 -4.39 9.38
N GLY A 384 -31.00 -5.35 8.89
CA GLY A 384 -31.54 -5.35 7.54
C GLY A 384 -31.24 -6.63 6.78
N THR A 385 -31.04 -6.53 5.47
CA THR A 385 -30.70 -7.67 4.61
C THR A 385 -29.19 -7.83 4.57
N LEU A 386 -28.65 -8.66 5.46
CA LEU A 386 -27.21 -8.90 5.64
C LEU A 386 -26.84 -10.35 5.24
N PRO A 387 -25.58 -10.60 4.81
CA PRO A 387 -25.13 -11.95 4.51
C PRO A 387 -25.01 -12.79 5.80
N VAL A 388 -25.15 -14.10 5.67
CA VAL A 388 -24.82 -15.04 6.75
C VAL A 388 -23.31 -15.25 6.75
N ILE A 389 -22.66 -14.62 7.72
CA ILE A 389 -21.21 -14.63 7.85
C ILE A 389 -20.78 -15.81 8.71
N SER A 390 -19.77 -16.55 8.24
CA SER A 390 -19.16 -17.67 8.97
C SER A 390 -17.77 -17.30 9.50
N SER A 391 -16.75 -18.12 9.25
CA SER A 391 -15.39 -17.90 9.72
C SER A 391 -14.57 -17.02 8.77
N GLY A 392 -13.41 -16.57 9.24
CA GLY A 392 -12.39 -15.93 8.40
C GLY A 392 -12.90 -14.67 7.70
N VAL A 393 -13.35 -13.69 8.48
CA VAL A 393 -14.02 -12.50 7.97
C VAL A 393 -13.06 -11.32 7.93
N THR A 394 -13.18 -10.52 6.88
CA THR A 394 -12.55 -9.22 6.77
C THR A 394 -13.57 -8.25 6.18
N ILE A 395 -13.52 -7.01 6.67
CA ILE A 395 -14.39 -5.94 6.22
C ILE A 395 -13.56 -4.77 5.75
N PHE A 396 -14.08 -3.99 4.80
CA PHE A 396 -13.44 -2.76 4.33
C PHE A 396 -14.46 -1.84 3.66
N GLY A 397 -14.15 -0.54 3.62
CA GLY A 397 -14.90 0.43 2.84
C GLY A 397 -14.47 0.44 1.37
N LEU A 398 -15.43 0.45 0.45
CA LEU A 398 -15.17 0.56 -0.98
C LEU A 398 -16.26 1.43 -1.63
N TYR A 399 -15.88 2.57 -2.20
CA TYR A 399 -16.82 3.53 -2.82
C TYR A 399 -18.01 3.89 -1.91
N GLY A 400 -17.78 4.06 -0.61
CA GLY A 400 -18.83 4.38 0.37
C GLY A 400 -19.70 3.19 0.81
N LYS A 401 -19.54 2.01 0.20
CA LYS A 401 -20.21 0.78 0.64
C LYS A 401 -19.37 0.05 1.67
N LEU A 402 -20.05 -0.66 2.57
CA LEU A 402 -19.41 -1.64 3.44
C LEU A 402 -19.25 -2.95 2.66
N CYS A 403 -18.03 -3.44 2.52
CA CYS A 403 -17.76 -4.71 1.88
C CYS A 403 -17.33 -5.74 2.92
N VAL A 404 -17.81 -6.96 2.74
CA VAL A 404 -17.50 -8.09 3.62
C VAL A 404 -16.97 -9.23 2.77
N VAL A 405 -15.85 -9.82 3.19
CA VAL A 405 -15.30 -11.05 2.60
C VAL A 405 -15.15 -12.08 3.70
N TRP A 406 -15.60 -13.31 3.47
CA TRP A 406 -15.57 -14.37 4.47
C TRP A 406 -15.32 -15.75 3.86
N GLU A 407 -14.91 -16.69 4.70
CA GLU A 407 -14.66 -18.07 4.32
C GLU A 407 -15.90 -18.94 4.56
N VAL A 408 -16.22 -19.78 3.58
CA VAL A 408 -17.17 -20.89 3.73
C VAL A 408 -16.43 -22.19 3.45
N ASN A 409 -16.11 -22.92 4.52
CA ASN A 409 -15.41 -24.19 4.46
C ASN A 409 -16.40 -25.33 4.15
N CYS A 410 -16.19 -26.00 3.02
CA CYS A 410 -16.95 -27.17 2.58
C CYS A 410 -16.04 -28.42 2.61
N ARG A 411 -16.62 -29.63 2.55
CA ARG A 411 -15.83 -30.88 2.60
C ARG A 411 -14.78 -31.01 1.48
N LYS A 412 -15.04 -30.44 0.30
CA LYS A 412 -14.20 -30.59 -0.90
C LYS A 412 -13.47 -29.31 -1.32
N GLU A 413 -13.80 -28.18 -0.72
CA GLU A 413 -13.26 -26.87 -1.12
C GLU A 413 -13.49 -25.83 -0.01
N THR A 414 -12.70 -24.76 -0.03
CA THR A 414 -13.00 -23.54 0.72
C THR A 414 -13.45 -22.47 -0.27
N LYS A 415 -14.63 -21.89 -0.04
CA LYS A 415 -15.13 -20.76 -0.84
C LYS A 415 -14.77 -19.46 -0.14
N ILE A 416 -14.26 -18.49 -0.90
CA ILE A 416 -14.17 -17.11 -0.43
C ILE A 416 -15.38 -16.37 -0.96
N MET A 417 -16.23 -15.95 -0.04
CA MET A 417 -17.45 -15.21 -0.30
C MET A 417 -17.21 -13.71 -0.19
N TYR A 418 -18.03 -12.93 -0.88
CA TYR A 418 -17.98 -11.48 -0.90
C TYR A 418 -19.40 -10.91 -0.89
N ALA A 419 -19.62 -9.78 -0.21
CA ALA A 419 -20.85 -9.00 -0.30
C ALA A 419 -20.59 -7.48 -0.33
N ASP A 420 -21.41 -6.78 -1.12
CA ASP A 420 -21.55 -5.32 -1.10
C ASP A 420 -22.78 -4.94 -0.28
N ILE A 421 -22.57 -4.21 0.81
CA ILE A 421 -23.62 -3.75 1.72
C ILE A 421 -23.71 -2.24 1.63
N GLU A 422 -24.86 -1.76 1.16
CA GLU A 422 -25.22 -0.35 1.25
C GLU A 422 -25.64 -0.06 2.69
N VAL A 423 -25.01 0.93 3.31
CA VAL A 423 -25.25 1.27 4.72
C VAL A 423 -25.84 2.67 4.83
N ALA A 424 -26.81 2.82 5.71
CA ALA A 424 -27.48 4.09 5.99
C ALA A 424 -27.90 4.18 7.45
N GLU A 425 -27.91 5.40 7.97
CA GLU A 425 -28.52 5.72 9.25
C GLU A 425 -30.04 5.81 9.09
N LYS A 426 -30.77 5.18 10.02
CA LYS A 426 -32.22 5.22 10.09
C LYS A 426 -32.70 6.51 10.78
N SER A 427 -33.96 6.87 10.56
CA SER A 427 -34.58 8.02 11.24
C SER A 427 -34.63 7.88 12.77
N ASP A 428 -34.57 6.66 13.30
CA ASP A 428 -34.52 6.36 14.74
C ASP A 428 -33.09 6.39 15.32
N GLY A 429 -32.08 6.75 14.51
CA GLY A 429 -30.67 6.73 14.88
C GLY A 429 -30.02 5.34 14.89
N GLY A 430 -30.74 4.30 14.45
CA GLY A 430 -30.18 2.97 14.21
C GLY A 430 -29.41 2.87 12.90
N LEU A 431 -28.74 1.74 12.67
CA LEU A 431 -28.03 1.48 11.42
C LEU A 431 -28.78 0.43 10.58
N SER A 432 -28.88 0.68 9.28
CA SER A 432 -29.48 -0.21 8.29
C SER A 432 -28.49 -0.61 7.21
N GLY A 433 -28.55 -1.86 6.78
CA GLY A 433 -27.74 -2.42 5.71
C GLY A 433 -28.60 -3.17 4.69
N SER A 434 -28.28 -3.03 3.41
CA SER A 434 -28.87 -3.80 2.32
C SER A 434 -27.81 -4.39 1.40
N VAL A 435 -27.85 -5.71 1.21
CA VAL A 435 -26.95 -6.41 0.28
C VAL A 435 -27.34 -6.08 -1.16
N SER A 436 -26.49 -5.31 -1.82
CA SER A 436 -26.62 -4.99 -3.25
C SER A 436 -26.04 -6.09 -4.16
N TRP A 437 -25.08 -6.87 -3.66
CA TRP A 437 -24.57 -8.06 -4.33
C TRP A 437 -23.91 -9.00 -3.31
N SER A 438 -24.03 -10.31 -3.50
CA SER A 438 -23.30 -11.31 -2.71
C SER A 438 -23.03 -12.56 -3.54
N GLY A 439 -21.86 -13.17 -3.37
CA GLY A 439 -21.47 -14.38 -4.10
C GLY A 439 -20.08 -14.89 -3.76
N ALA A 440 -19.78 -16.11 -4.23
CA ALA A 440 -18.42 -16.64 -4.16
C ALA A 440 -17.52 -15.91 -5.17
N ILE A 441 -16.30 -15.55 -4.76
CA ILE A 441 -15.28 -14.91 -5.60
C ILE A 441 -14.03 -15.80 -5.78
N PHE A 442 -13.81 -16.79 -4.91
CA PHE A 442 -12.82 -17.85 -5.11
C PHE A 442 -13.36 -19.22 -4.67
N TYR A 443 -12.83 -20.25 -5.32
CA TYR A 443 -12.95 -21.65 -4.92
C TYR A 443 -11.53 -22.18 -4.75
N LEU A 444 -11.20 -22.60 -3.53
CA LEU A 444 -9.85 -22.95 -3.12
C LEU A 444 -9.81 -24.38 -2.60
N ALA A 445 -8.60 -24.93 -2.51
CA ALA A 445 -8.38 -26.23 -1.88
C ALA A 445 -8.89 -26.23 -0.42
N PRO A 446 -9.40 -27.37 0.09
CA PRO A 446 -9.81 -27.50 1.49
C PRO A 446 -8.74 -27.02 2.46
N GLY A 447 -9.16 -26.25 3.48
CA GLY A 447 -8.24 -25.75 4.51
C GLY A 447 -7.48 -24.49 4.13
N SER A 448 -7.77 -23.89 2.96
CA SER A 448 -7.28 -22.55 2.63
C SER A 448 -7.90 -21.51 3.56
N VAL A 449 -7.12 -20.49 3.93
CA VAL A 449 -7.52 -19.45 4.89
C VAL A 449 -7.33 -18.06 4.29
N LEU A 450 -8.28 -17.18 4.52
CA LEU A 450 -8.22 -15.74 4.26
C LEU A 450 -7.30 -15.09 5.29
N ALA A 451 -6.05 -14.84 4.89
CA ALA A 451 -5.05 -14.26 5.79
C ALA A 451 -5.17 -12.74 5.91
N HIS A 452 -5.48 -12.05 4.80
CA HIS A 452 -5.60 -10.59 4.77
C HIS A 452 -6.47 -10.12 3.61
N SER A 453 -7.06 -8.93 3.74
CA SER A 453 -7.55 -8.17 2.59
C SER A 453 -7.24 -6.70 2.75
N LEU A 454 -7.07 -6.00 1.63
CA LEU A 454 -6.84 -4.56 1.62
C LEU A 454 -7.35 -3.94 0.32
N SER A 455 -7.73 -2.67 0.38
CA SER A 455 -8.04 -1.87 -0.81
C SER A 455 -6.83 -1.04 -1.22
N VAL A 456 -6.51 -1.05 -2.52
CA VAL A 456 -5.42 -0.26 -3.12
C VAL A 456 -6.03 0.70 -4.13
N TYR A 457 -5.70 1.98 -4.03
CA TYR A 457 -6.12 2.99 -5.00
C TYR A 457 -5.20 2.96 -6.23
N ARG A 458 -5.74 2.60 -7.39
CA ARG A 458 -5.03 2.68 -8.67
C ARG A 458 -5.28 3.99 -9.40
#